data_AF-A0A357N1T5-F1
#
_entry.id   AF-A0A357N1T5-F1
#
_cell.length_a   1.000
_cell.length_b   1.000
_cell.length_c   1.000
_cell.angle_alpha   90.00
_cell.angle_beta   90.00
_cell.angle_gamma   90.00
#
_symmetry.space_group_name_H-M   'P 1'
#
loop_
_entity.id
_entity.type
_entity.pdbx_description
1 polymer ?
#
loop_
_entity_poly.entity_id
_entity_poly.type
_entity_poly.pdbx_seq_one_letter_code
_entity_poly.pdbx_strand_id
1 'polypeptide(L)'
;PLGIQLAHAGRKASTARPWDGGRQLPADDANGWATVAPSPVPFHAADPAPEALDEAGIAEVIAAFAASAVRSERLGFELIEIHAAHGYLLHQ
;
A
#
# COMPACT_ATOMS: atom_id res chain seq x y z
N PRO A 1 22.56 12.63 -5.94
CA PRO A 1 22.11 11.56 -5.04
C PRO A 1 20.78 10.97 -5.54
N LEU A 2 20.65 9.64 -5.49
CA LEU A 2 19.40 8.94 -5.82
C LEU A 2 18.62 8.62 -4.54
N GLY A 3 17.31 8.87 -4.57
CA GLY A 3 16.40 8.54 -3.48
C GLY A 3 15.27 7.62 -3.94
N ILE A 4 14.66 6.91 -2.99
CA ILE A 4 13.50 6.05 -3.21
C ILE A 4 12.43 6.32 -2.16
N GLN A 5 11.18 6.34 -2.60
CA GLN A 5 10.03 6.40 -1.71
C GLN A 5 9.48 4.98 -1.48
N LEU A 6 9.41 4.55 -0.22
CA LEU A 6 8.80 3.29 0.18
C LEU A 6 7.33 3.53 0.53
N ALA A 7 6.43 2.70 0.02
CA ALA A 7 4.99 2.93 0.12
C ALA A 7 4.18 1.65 0.31
N HIS A 8 3.01 1.81 0.91
CA HIS A 8 1.97 0.79 0.98
C HIS A 8 0.62 1.45 0.71
N ALA A 9 -0.08 1.05 -0.36
CA ALA A 9 -1.27 1.77 -0.83
C ALA A 9 -2.53 1.59 0.06
N GLY A 10 -2.53 0.62 0.98
CA GLY A 10 -3.63 0.37 1.91
C GLY A 10 -4.97 0.15 1.18
N ARG A 11 -6.07 0.76 1.64
CA ARG A 11 -7.38 0.67 0.97
C ARG A 11 -7.46 1.20 -0.46
N LYS A 12 -6.45 1.93 -0.94
CA LYS A 12 -6.35 2.41 -2.34
C LYS A 12 -5.52 1.47 -3.24
N ALA A 13 -5.03 0.36 -2.69
CA ALA A 13 -4.36 -0.68 -3.47
C ALA A 13 -5.35 -1.40 -4.41
N SER A 14 -4.83 -2.36 -5.19
CA SER A 14 -5.61 -3.13 -6.15
C SER A 14 -6.44 -2.24 -7.07
N THR A 15 -5.79 -1.28 -7.75
CA THR A 15 -6.48 -0.31 -8.61
C THR A 15 -5.95 -0.42 -10.03
N ALA A 16 -6.84 -0.34 -11.01
CA ALA A 16 -6.48 -0.32 -12.42
C ALA A 16 -5.53 0.85 -12.71
N ARG A 17 -4.71 0.72 -13.76
CA ARG A 17 -3.84 1.82 -14.18
C ARG A 17 -4.69 3.04 -14.51
N PRO A 18 -4.18 4.27 -14.34
CA PRO A 18 -4.97 5.48 -14.58
C PRO A 18 -5.61 5.52 -15.99
N TRP A 19 -4.91 5.05 -17.02
CA TRP A 19 -5.42 5.00 -18.39
C TRP A 19 -6.44 3.88 -18.66
N ASP A 20 -6.62 2.94 -17.72
CA ASP A 20 -7.67 1.91 -17.75
C ASP A 20 -8.87 2.29 -16.86
N GLY A 21 -8.93 3.55 -16.42
CA GLY A 21 -10.04 4.13 -15.67
C GLY A 21 -9.84 4.22 -14.15
N GLY A 22 -8.73 3.71 -13.59
CA GLY A 22 -8.38 3.93 -12.18
C GLY A 22 -9.38 3.40 -11.15
N ARG A 23 -10.28 2.48 -11.53
CA ARG A 23 -11.22 1.82 -10.61
C ARG A 23 -10.50 0.78 -9.76
N GLN A 24 -11.02 0.51 -8.57
CA GLN A 24 -10.54 -0.62 -7.78
C GLN A 24 -10.89 -1.94 -8.49
N LEU A 25 -9.93 -2.87 -8.47
CA LEU A 25 -10.04 -4.23 -8.94
C LEU A 25 -10.40 -5.11 -7.73
N PRO A 26 -11.57 -5.76 -7.72
CA PRO A 26 -11.96 -6.67 -6.64
C PRO A 26 -11.04 -7.90 -6.61
N ALA A 27 -11.04 -8.62 -5.49
CA ALA A 27 -10.13 -9.75 -5.27
C ALA A 27 -10.36 -10.96 -6.21
N ASP A 28 -11.51 -11.03 -6.87
CA ASP A 28 -11.85 -12.04 -7.88
C ASP A 28 -11.47 -11.62 -9.31
N ASP A 29 -10.98 -10.39 -9.52
CA ASP A 29 -10.35 -9.97 -10.78
C ASP A 29 -8.99 -10.67 -10.94
N ALA A 30 -8.64 -11.06 -12.17
CA ALA A 30 -7.38 -11.73 -12.46
C ALA A 30 -6.13 -10.91 -12.09
N ASN A 31 -6.25 -9.58 -11.98
CA ASN A 31 -5.18 -8.68 -11.55
C ASN A 31 -5.48 -8.00 -10.19
N GLY A 32 -6.55 -8.40 -9.52
CA GLY A 32 -6.97 -7.82 -8.25
C GLY A 32 -6.47 -8.62 -7.05
N TRP A 33 -6.53 -8.00 -5.88
CA TRP A 33 -6.24 -8.62 -4.60
C TRP A 33 -7.01 -7.94 -3.46
N ALA A 34 -7.19 -8.65 -2.35
CA ALA A 34 -7.79 -8.08 -1.15
C ALA A 34 -6.90 -6.96 -0.59
N THR A 35 -7.50 -5.81 -0.30
CA THR A 35 -6.77 -4.67 0.27
C THR A 35 -6.86 -4.68 1.80
N VAL A 36 -5.88 -4.07 2.46
CA VAL A 36 -5.83 -3.95 3.92
C VAL A 36 -5.79 -2.48 4.34
N ALA A 37 -6.32 -2.17 5.52
CA ALA A 37 -6.38 -0.82 6.08
C ALA A 37 -6.52 -0.84 7.61
N PRO A 38 -6.47 0.30 8.31
CA PRO A 38 -6.71 0.37 9.76
C PRO A 38 -8.15 0.03 10.17
N SER A 39 -9.10 0.10 9.23
CA SER A 39 -10.53 -0.15 9.48
C SER A 39 -11.21 -0.61 8.19
N PRO A 40 -12.32 -1.37 8.26
CA PRO A 40 -12.98 -1.93 7.08
C PRO A 40 -13.89 -0.89 6.40
N VAL A 41 -13.32 0.29 6.09
CA VAL A 41 -14.01 1.44 5.51
C VAL A 41 -13.45 1.71 4.11
N PRO A 42 -14.25 1.54 3.05
CA PRO A 42 -13.78 1.69 1.68
C PRO A 42 -13.40 3.15 1.36
N PHE A 43 -12.63 3.36 0.28
CA PHE A 43 -12.25 4.71 -0.15
C PHE A 43 -13.41 5.42 -0.86
N HIS A 44 -14.04 4.76 -1.83
CA HIS A 44 -15.34 5.14 -2.36
C HIS A 44 -16.44 4.21 -1.85
N ALA A 45 -17.68 4.70 -1.74
CA ALA A 45 -18.80 3.90 -1.21
C ALA A 45 -19.10 2.62 -2.04
N ALA A 46 -18.70 2.58 -3.31
CA ALA A 46 -18.89 1.43 -4.19
C ALA A 46 -17.69 0.47 -4.22
N ASP A 47 -16.57 0.83 -3.59
CA ASP A 47 -15.37 0.01 -3.55
C ASP A 47 -15.55 -1.16 -2.56
N PRO A 48 -14.93 -2.32 -2.81
CA PRO A 48 -14.78 -3.37 -1.81
C PRO A 48 -14.17 -2.82 -0.51
N ALA A 49 -14.76 -3.20 0.64
CA ALA A 49 -14.18 -2.83 1.93
C ALA A 49 -12.83 -3.54 2.13
N PRO A 50 -11.80 -2.83 2.63
CA PRO A 50 -10.52 -3.46 2.97
C PRO A 50 -10.68 -4.36 4.21
N GLU A 51 -9.77 -5.31 4.37
CA GLU A 51 -9.58 -6.03 5.62
C GLU A 51 -8.92 -5.11 6.66
N ALA A 52 -9.45 -5.11 7.88
CA ALA A 52 -8.85 -4.36 8.97
C ALA A 52 -7.62 -5.11 9.48
N LEU A 53 -6.46 -4.45 9.48
CA LEU A 53 -5.23 -5.04 10.02
C LEU A 53 -5.38 -5.28 11.52
N ASP A 54 -5.01 -6.48 11.95
CA ASP A 54 -4.75 -6.79 13.35
C ASP A 54 -3.28 -6.50 13.73
N GLU A 55 -2.91 -6.80 14.97
CA GLU A 55 -1.54 -6.56 15.45
C GLU A 55 -0.49 -7.35 14.64
N ALA A 56 -0.83 -8.56 14.19
CA ALA A 56 0.07 -9.38 13.40
C ALA A 56 0.28 -8.76 12.00
N GLY A 57 -0.79 -8.35 11.33
CA GLY A 57 -0.73 -7.66 10.05
C GLY A 57 0.02 -6.33 10.13
N ILE A 58 -0.14 -5.57 11.22
CA ILE A 58 0.67 -4.36 11.46
C ILE A 58 2.15 -4.72 11.59
N ALA A 59 2.49 -5.75 12.36
CA ALA A 59 3.87 -6.20 12.52
C ALA A 59 4.50 -6.65 11.19
N GLU A 60 3.73 -7.33 10.33
CA GLU A 60 4.16 -7.72 8.98
C GLU A 60 4.45 -6.51 8.09
N VAL A 61 3.59 -5.48 8.11
CA VAL A 61 3.83 -4.24 7.36
C VAL A 61 5.11 -3.56 7.84
N ILE A 62 5.33 -3.43 9.16
CA ILE A 62 6.55 -2.85 9.72
C ILE A 62 7.79 -3.64 9.25
N ALA A 63 7.74 -4.97 9.32
CA ALA A 63 8.82 -5.83 8.86
C ALA A 63 9.08 -5.67 7.36
N ALA A 64 8.04 -5.50 6.54
CA ALA A 64 8.16 -5.28 5.10
C ALA A 64 8.81 -3.93 4.77
N PHE A 65 8.49 -2.86 5.49
CA PHE A 65 9.18 -1.57 5.36
C PHE A 65 10.65 -1.66 5.75
N ALA A 66 10.97 -2.31 6.88
CA ALA A 66 12.36 -2.52 7.31
C ALA A 66 13.16 -3.33 6.29
N ALA A 67 12.61 -4.43 5.79
CA ALA A 67 13.24 -5.25 4.75
C ALA A 67 13.43 -4.46 3.44
N SER A 68 12.48 -3.58 3.08
CA SER A 68 12.59 -2.72 1.90
C SER A 68 13.68 -1.66 2.06
N ALA A 69 13.82 -1.06 3.24
CA ALA A 69 14.89 -0.11 3.53
C ALA A 69 16.28 -0.75 3.44
N VAL A 70 16.46 -1.97 3.97
CA VAL A 70 17.70 -2.75 3.84
C VAL A 70 18.02 -3.05 2.37
N ARG A 71 17.00 -3.37 1.55
CA ARG A 71 17.21 -3.59 0.11
C ARG A 71 17.63 -2.29 -0.59
N SER A 72 17.03 -1.16 -0.23
CA SER A 72 17.36 0.15 -0.80
C SER A 72 18.81 0.55 -0.50
N GLU A 73 19.25 0.38 0.74
CA GLU A 73 20.64 0.65 1.14
C GLU A 73 21.62 -0.22 0.35
N ARG A 74 21.36 -1.54 0.28
CA ARG A 74 22.21 -2.48 -0.49
C ARG A 74 22.31 -2.13 -1.98
N LEU A 75 21.29 -1.48 -2.54
CA LEU A 75 21.28 -1.03 -3.95
C LEU A 75 21.96 0.34 -4.14
N GLY A 76 22.42 0.99 -3.07
CA GLY A 76 23.13 2.27 -3.12
C GLY A 76 22.21 3.50 -3.15
N PHE A 77 20.94 3.39 -2.73
CA PHE A 77 20.11 4.58 -2.52
C PHE A 77 20.64 5.38 -1.32
N GLU A 78 20.79 6.70 -1.51
CA GLU A 78 21.35 7.62 -0.50
C GLU A 78 20.25 8.34 0.31
N LEU A 79 18.98 8.16 -0.09
CA LEU A 79 17.80 8.74 0.57
C LEU A 79 16.64 7.74 0.54
N ILE A 80 15.98 7.58 1.68
CA ILE A 80 14.71 6.85 1.81
C ILE A 80 13.65 7.84 2.28
N GLU A 81 12.56 7.94 1.53
CA GLU A 81 11.34 8.63 1.95
C GLU A 81 10.26 7.61 2.33
N ILE A 82 9.58 7.82 3.46
CA ILE A 82 8.44 6.99 3.87
C ILE A 82 7.16 7.67 3.39
N HIS A 83 6.37 6.96 2.58
CA HIS A 83 5.13 7.52 2.05
C HIS A 83 4.00 7.50 3.10
N ALA A 84 3.91 8.56 3.90
CA ALA A 84 2.84 8.81 4.88
C ALA A 84 1.85 9.90 4.43
N ALA A 85 1.37 9.83 3.19
CA ALA A 85 0.53 10.87 2.57
C ALA A 85 -0.48 10.28 1.56
N HIS A 86 -1.21 11.13 0.82
CA HIS A 86 -2.11 10.78 -0.30
C HIS A 86 -3.26 9.78 -0.01
N GLY A 87 -3.48 9.46 1.26
CA GLY A 87 -4.53 8.56 1.71
C GLY A 87 -4.15 7.10 1.52
N TYR A 88 -2.85 6.80 1.40
CA TYR A 88 -2.29 5.46 1.47
C TYR A 88 -2.10 5.02 2.93
N LEU A 89 -1.60 3.80 3.18
CA LEU A 89 -1.79 3.12 4.48
C LEU A 89 -1.38 3.96 5.70
N LEU A 90 -0.24 4.65 5.65
CA LEU A 90 0.25 5.44 6.79
C LEU A 90 -0.50 6.77 7.00
N HIS A 91 -1.30 7.21 6.02
CA HIS A 91 -2.18 8.38 6.15
C HIS A 91 -3.62 7.97 6.55
N GLN A 92 -4.00 6.70 6.38
CA GLN A 92 -5.34 6.20 6.73
C GLN A 92 -5.51 6.09 8.24
#